data_AF-A0AAE1HBJ3-F1
#
_entry.id   AF-A0AAE1HBJ3-F1
#
_cell.length_a   1.000
_cell.length_b   1.000
_cell.length_c   1.000
_cell.angle_alpha   90.00
_cell.angle_beta   90.00
_cell.angle_gamma   90.00
#
_symmetry.space_group_name_H-M   'P 1'
#
loop_
_entity.id
_entity.type
_entity.pdbx_description
1 polymer ?
#
loop_
_entity_poly.entity_id
_entity_poly.type
_entity_poly.pdbx_seq_one_letter_code
_entity_poly.pdbx_strand_id
1 'polypeptide(L)'
;MGKRGVRRFLTLARKGTRHYGSKKVRRKQRYTAQGITELQISDTASVTETGKEEVECDFLGFEDARPQSTLPGSVCRPIIVLSLFDGISAGLTSLKNLGIPIRRYFSSEICPYALRVQSLRHPDIIRLGDVRDITPDVLDSLGAVDVLLGGSPCSDLSRVNPRRAGLFGGAGVLYFEFVRILRYLQQKFANTDHSIYWLYENTCHMDSCTLKEIKRDLGEPVIRCASMYLPVKRRRFFWGNVPHLHESSGSQAAMILEECIDSNITALITRARTLTSNRSAQGQFPVAYEDSPEPFSATDYERLQGEPWLEELPLFNTFHVNVQSWK
;
A
#
# COMPACT_ATOMS: atom_id res chain seq x y z
N MET A 1 12.70 67.85 29.13
CA MET A 1 12.68 67.88 27.64
C MET A 1 13.24 66.55 27.16
N GLY A 2 12.62 65.68 26.36
CA GLY A 2 11.29 65.63 25.74
C GLY A 2 11.01 64.18 25.29
N LYS A 3 9.73 63.80 25.31
CA LYS A 3 9.18 62.54 24.77
C LYS A 3 9.22 62.53 23.22
N ARG A 4 9.27 61.32 22.63
CA ARG A 4 8.67 60.85 21.35
C ARG A 4 9.42 59.56 20.93
N GLY A 5 8.86 58.41 20.55
CA GLY A 5 7.53 58.06 20.07
C GLY A 5 7.61 57.48 18.65
N VAL A 6 7.45 56.16 18.51
CA VAL A 6 6.80 55.39 17.41
C VAL A 6 7.34 55.49 15.97
N ARG A 7 7.72 54.34 15.37
CA ARG A 7 7.06 53.80 14.15
C ARG A 7 7.43 52.34 13.83
N ARG A 8 6.37 51.59 13.49
CA ARG A 8 6.28 50.22 12.99
C ARG A 8 7.09 50.00 11.71
N PHE A 9 7.60 48.79 11.50
CA PHE A 9 7.51 48.13 10.20
C PHE A 9 7.04 46.67 10.38
N LEU A 10 5.75 46.48 10.11
CA LEU A 10 5.13 45.24 9.72
C LEU A 10 5.37 45.08 8.21
N THR A 11 6.07 44.03 7.81
CA THR A 11 5.97 43.43 6.46
C THR A 11 6.44 41.98 6.60
N LEU A 12 5.52 41.03 6.83
CA LEU A 12 4.93 40.19 5.77
C LEU A 12 5.98 39.68 4.79
N ALA A 13 6.43 38.45 5.00
CA ALA A 13 6.85 37.56 3.91
C ALA A 13 6.22 36.19 4.13
N ARG A 14 5.07 35.98 3.49
CA ARG A 14 4.44 34.67 3.30
C ARG A 14 5.48 33.72 2.71
N LYS A 15 5.83 32.64 3.41
CA LYS A 15 6.52 31.49 2.78
C LYS A 15 5.55 30.91 1.75
N GLY A 16 5.84 31.18 0.48
CA GLY A 16 5.06 30.71 -0.64
C GLY A 16 4.94 29.19 -0.63
N THR A 17 3.71 28.70 -0.60
CA THR A 17 3.35 27.37 -1.12
C THR A 17 3.91 27.26 -2.53
N ARG A 18 4.93 26.41 -2.72
CA ARG A 18 5.43 26.07 -4.07
C ARG A 18 4.34 25.24 -4.76
N HIS A 19 3.60 25.90 -5.64
CA HIS A 19 2.70 25.24 -6.58
C HIS A 19 3.57 24.44 -7.56
N TYR A 20 3.52 23.12 -7.49
CA TYR A 20 4.06 22.25 -8.54
C TYR A 20 3.08 22.29 -9.71
N GLY A 21 3.30 23.24 -10.62
CA GLY A 21 2.49 23.39 -11.83
C GLY A 21 2.65 22.16 -12.73
N SER A 22 1.63 21.32 -12.79
CA SER A 22 1.51 20.28 -13.81
C SER A 22 1.22 20.92 -15.17
N LYS A 23 2.17 20.88 -16.10
CA LYS A 23 1.89 21.13 -17.52
C LYS A 23 1.02 20.00 -18.04
N LYS A 24 -0.27 20.28 -18.30
CA LYS A 24 -1.19 19.36 -18.99
C LYS A 24 -0.68 19.11 -20.42
N VAL A 25 -0.02 17.97 -20.62
CA VAL A 25 0.20 17.42 -21.96
C VAL A 25 -0.94 16.45 -22.25
N ARG A 26 -1.96 16.91 -22.98
CA ARG A 26 -3.01 16.05 -23.54
C ARG A 26 -2.38 15.17 -24.62
N ARG A 27 -2.06 13.92 -24.31
CA ARG A 27 -1.76 12.89 -25.30
C ARG A 27 -3.00 11.98 -25.41
N LYS A 28 -3.79 12.16 -26.48
CA LYS A 28 -4.86 11.22 -26.85
C LYS A 28 -4.21 9.90 -27.26
N GLN A 29 -4.24 8.88 -26.40
CA GLN A 29 -4.04 7.50 -26.83
C GLN A 29 -5.40 6.92 -27.20
N ARG A 30 -5.60 6.66 -28.50
CA ARG A 30 -6.70 5.85 -29.02
C ARG A 30 -6.36 4.39 -28.72
N TYR A 31 -7.15 3.74 -27.88
CA TYR A 31 -7.20 2.28 -27.82
C TYR A 31 -8.35 1.84 -28.74
N THR A 32 -8.03 1.13 -29.81
CA THR A 32 -9.00 0.44 -30.66
C THR A 32 -9.46 -0.83 -29.92
N ALA A 33 -10.68 -0.80 -29.40
CA ALA A 33 -11.36 -2.01 -28.93
C ALA A 33 -11.87 -2.76 -30.16
N GLN A 34 -11.24 -3.88 -30.49
CA GLN A 34 -11.82 -4.90 -31.36
C GLN A 34 -12.06 -6.15 -30.52
N GLY A 35 -13.30 -6.63 -30.54
CA GLY A 35 -13.64 -8.00 -30.19
C GLY A 35 -14.19 -8.24 -28.78
N ILE A 36 -15.42 -7.79 -28.52
CA ILE A 36 -16.35 -8.54 -27.68
C ILE A 36 -17.68 -8.54 -28.42
N THR A 37 -18.07 -9.70 -28.93
CA THR A 37 -19.31 -9.97 -29.66
C THR A 37 -20.53 -9.88 -28.76
N GLU A 38 -21.57 -9.28 -29.31
CA GLU A 38 -22.93 -9.12 -28.77
C GLU A 38 -23.53 -10.46 -28.29
N LEU A 39 -24.11 -10.46 -27.09
CA LEU A 39 -25.17 -11.38 -26.71
C LEU A 39 -26.46 -10.56 -26.62
N GLN A 40 -27.46 -11.04 -27.36
CA GLN A 40 -28.68 -10.34 -27.73
C GLN A 40 -29.60 -10.05 -26.54
N ILE A 41 -30.20 -8.85 -26.62
CA ILE A 41 -31.31 -8.36 -25.83
C ILE A 41 -32.60 -9.08 -26.27
N SER A 42 -33.44 -9.46 -25.31
CA SER A 42 -34.88 -9.66 -25.55
C SER A 42 -35.66 -8.65 -24.72
N ASP A 43 -36.24 -7.66 -25.40
CA ASP A 43 -37.11 -6.62 -24.88
C ASP A 43 -38.50 -7.14 -24.50
N THR A 44 -39.02 -6.70 -23.34
CA THR A 44 -40.40 -6.24 -23.04
C THR A 44 -40.39 -5.91 -21.53
N ALA A 45 -40.86 -4.80 -20.97
CA ALA A 45 -41.89 -3.85 -21.39
C ALA A 45 -41.78 -2.50 -20.63
N SER A 46 -42.42 -1.49 -21.24
CA SER A 46 -43.10 -0.30 -20.67
C SER A 46 -42.35 0.70 -19.78
N VAL A 47 -42.17 1.89 -20.37
CA VAL A 47 -41.92 3.18 -19.72
C VAL A 47 -43.15 3.62 -18.93
N THR A 48 -42.94 3.97 -17.66
CA THR A 48 -43.75 4.96 -16.94
C THR A 48 -42.83 5.85 -16.11
N GLU A 49 -42.79 7.13 -16.44
CA GLU A 49 -42.16 8.20 -15.64
C GLU A 49 -42.93 8.39 -14.33
N THR A 50 -42.26 8.29 -13.18
CA THR A 50 -42.52 9.10 -11.97
C THR A 50 -41.48 8.76 -10.90
N GLY A 51 -40.96 9.79 -10.20
CA GLY A 51 -40.40 9.64 -8.86
C GLY A 51 -38.88 9.76 -8.76
N LYS A 52 -38.43 10.86 -8.15
CA LYS A 52 -37.10 10.93 -7.53
C LYS A 52 -37.11 9.98 -6.34
N GLU A 53 -36.31 8.93 -6.39
CA GLU A 53 -35.92 8.18 -5.18
C GLU A 53 -34.43 8.40 -4.96
N GLU A 54 -34.13 9.15 -3.89
CA GLU A 54 -32.81 9.13 -3.27
C GLU A 54 -32.61 7.72 -2.73
N VAL A 55 -31.65 6.98 -3.29
CA VAL A 55 -31.24 5.69 -2.74
C VAL A 55 -30.36 6.00 -1.53
N GLU A 56 -31.00 6.17 -0.38
CA GLU A 56 -30.37 6.08 0.93
C GLU A 56 -29.92 4.63 1.11
N CYS A 57 -28.62 4.38 0.86
CA CYS A 57 -28.01 3.09 1.13
C CYS A 57 -27.88 2.92 2.65
N ASP A 58 -28.96 2.49 3.29
CA ASP A 58 -28.96 1.96 4.64
C ASP A 58 -28.21 0.62 4.67
N PHE A 59 -26.88 0.72 4.68
CA PHE A 59 -26.01 -0.40 4.98
C PHE A 59 -26.12 -0.70 6.48
N LEU A 60 -27.04 -1.59 6.82
CA LEU A 60 -27.10 -2.24 8.13
C LEU A 60 -25.77 -2.98 8.33
N GLY A 61 -24.96 -2.41 9.22
CA GLY A 61 -23.61 -2.87 9.51
C GLY A 61 -23.58 -4.34 9.94
N PHE A 62 -22.41 -4.96 9.77
CA PHE A 62 -22.11 -6.26 10.33
C PHE A 62 -22.54 -6.29 11.80
N GLU A 63 -23.34 -7.30 12.16
CA GLU A 63 -23.48 -7.70 13.55
C GLU A 63 -22.09 -7.85 14.15
N ASP A 64 -21.98 -7.29 15.35
CA ASP A 64 -20.80 -7.01 16.14
C ASP A 64 -20.01 -8.30 16.44
N ALA A 65 -19.30 -8.84 15.45
CA ALA A 65 -18.33 -9.91 15.63
C ALA A 65 -17.10 -9.32 16.31
N ARG A 66 -17.24 -8.96 17.60
CA ARG A 66 -16.20 -8.41 18.47
C ARG A 66 -15.06 -9.42 18.55
N PRO A 67 -13.88 -9.15 17.95
CA PRO A 67 -12.70 -9.93 18.27
C PRO A 67 -12.34 -9.60 19.71
N GLN A 68 -12.28 -10.63 20.56
CA GLN A 68 -11.97 -10.45 21.98
C GLN A 68 -10.56 -9.85 22.10
N SER A 69 -10.49 -8.60 22.57
CA SER A 69 -9.24 -8.00 23.01
C SER A 69 -8.68 -8.82 24.15
N THR A 70 -7.42 -9.26 24.05
CA THR A 70 -6.71 -10.00 25.11
C THR A 70 -6.31 -9.14 26.32
N LEU A 71 -6.85 -7.92 26.42
CA LEU A 71 -6.73 -7.04 27.57
C LEU A 71 -8.13 -6.77 28.15
N PRO A 72 -8.36 -7.04 29.45
CA PRO A 72 -9.63 -6.71 30.08
C PRO A 72 -9.83 -5.19 30.10
N GLY A 73 -10.85 -4.70 29.39
CA GLY A 73 -11.37 -3.33 29.50
C GLY A 73 -11.01 -2.32 28.39
N SER A 74 -10.29 -2.71 27.34
CA SER A 74 -10.01 -1.82 26.19
C SER A 74 -10.66 -2.32 24.91
N VAL A 75 -11.78 -1.71 24.53
CA VAL A 75 -12.43 -1.98 23.24
C VAL A 75 -11.62 -1.29 22.14
N CYS A 76 -10.84 -2.05 21.36
CA CYS A 76 -10.24 -1.54 20.13
C CYS A 76 -11.37 -1.25 19.14
N ARG A 77 -11.60 0.03 18.83
CA ARG A 77 -12.55 0.39 17.78
C ARG A 77 -12.01 -0.08 16.42
N PRO A 78 -12.88 -0.57 15.51
CA PRO A 78 -12.44 -0.91 14.16
C PRO A 78 -11.83 0.30 13.44
N ILE A 79 -10.71 0.09 12.76
CA ILE A 79 -9.92 1.17 12.14
C ILE A 79 -10.37 1.49 10.72
N ILE A 80 -10.15 2.73 10.29
CA ILE A 80 -10.29 3.16 8.89
C ILE A 80 -8.91 3.27 8.25
N VAL A 81 -8.71 2.58 7.14
CA VAL A 81 -7.42 2.52 6.43
C VAL A 81 -7.54 3.15 5.05
N LEU A 82 -6.58 3.98 4.68
CA LEU A 82 -6.36 4.46 3.32
C LEU A 82 -5.03 3.89 2.81
N SER A 83 -5.08 3.09 1.76
CA SER A 83 -3.90 2.49 1.12
C SER A 83 -3.71 3.06 -0.28
N LEU A 84 -2.57 3.72 -0.48
CA LEU A 84 -2.19 4.33 -1.76
C LEU A 84 -1.22 3.41 -2.49
N PHE A 85 -1.40 3.23 -3.81
CA PHE A 85 -0.60 2.27 -4.59
C PHE A 85 -0.74 0.85 -4.04
N ASP A 86 -1.98 0.46 -3.77
CA ASP A 86 -2.30 -0.68 -2.92
C ASP A 86 -1.90 -2.04 -3.53
N GLY A 87 -1.76 -2.11 -4.85
CA GLY A 87 -1.43 -3.34 -5.56
C GLY A 87 -2.44 -4.44 -5.22
N ILE A 88 -1.93 -5.59 -4.78
CA ILE A 88 -2.75 -6.76 -4.41
C ILE A 88 -3.35 -6.68 -3.00
N SER A 89 -3.36 -5.50 -2.36
CA SER A 89 -3.88 -5.26 -1.01
C SER A 89 -3.17 -6.03 0.12
N ALA A 90 -1.85 -6.19 0.00
CA ALA A 90 -1.03 -6.86 1.02
C ALA A 90 -1.18 -6.21 2.42
N GLY A 91 -1.45 -4.90 2.49
CA GLY A 91 -1.74 -4.19 3.73
C GLY A 91 -3.02 -4.70 4.40
N LEU A 92 -4.10 -4.91 3.63
CA LEU A 92 -5.36 -5.46 4.15
C LEU A 92 -5.18 -6.90 4.63
N THR A 93 -4.52 -7.74 3.83
CA THR A 93 -4.22 -9.12 4.21
C THR A 93 -3.44 -9.17 5.53
N SER A 94 -2.41 -8.33 5.68
CA SER A 94 -1.61 -8.26 6.90
C SER A 94 -2.44 -7.85 8.11
N LEU A 95 -3.30 -6.83 7.98
CA LEU A 95 -4.18 -6.38 9.07
C LEU A 95 -5.20 -7.45 9.47
N LYS A 96 -5.79 -8.16 8.49
CA LYS A 96 -6.69 -9.29 8.74
C LYS A 96 -5.98 -10.45 9.46
N ASN A 97 -4.78 -10.80 9.02
CA ASN A 97 -3.97 -11.86 9.65
C ASN A 97 -3.57 -11.52 11.09
N LEU A 98 -3.40 -10.23 11.42
CA LEU A 98 -3.16 -9.75 12.77
C LEU A 98 -4.44 -9.70 13.64
N GLY A 99 -5.61 -10.01 13.08
CA GLY A 99 -6.89 -9.94 13.79
C GLY A 99 -7.33 -8.51 14.14
N ILE A 100 -6.80 -7.50 13.45
CA ILE A 100 -7.15 -6.10 13.70
C ILE A 100 -8.54 -5.83 13.09
N PRO A 101 -9.54 -5.37 13.87
CA PRO A 101 -10.85 -5.05 13.33
C PRO A 101 -10.76 -3.85 12.37
N ILE A 102 -11.32 -3.98 11.16
CA ILE A 102 -11.28 -2.94 10.13
C ILE A 102 -12.71 -2.49 9.84
N ARG A 103 -12.98 -1.19 10.00
CA ARG A 103 -14.28 -0.58 9.67
C ARG A 103 -14.44 -0.39 8.17
N ARG A 104 -13.43 0.23 7.54
CA ARG A 104 -13.40 0.56 6.11
C ARG A 104 -11.97 0.51 5.61
N TYR A 105 -11.78 -0.04 4.41
CA TYR A 105 -10.51 -0.06 3.72
C TYR A 105 -10.67 0.63 2.36
N PHE A 106 -10.02 1.78 2.20
CA PHE A 106 -9.99 2.55 0.97
C PHE A 106 -8.70 2.26 0.21
N SER A 107 -8.81 1.90 -1.07
CA SER A 107 -7.69 1.52 -1.92
C SER A 107 -7.59 2.44 -3.13
N SER A 108 -6.39 2.99 -3.37
CA SER A 108 -6.06 3.68 -4.62
C SER A 108 -5.12 2.81 -5.45
N GLU A 109 -5.68 2.24 -6.53
CA GLU A 109 -4.99 1.36 -7.47
C GLU A 109 -5.63 1.50 -8.87
N ILE A 110 -4.83 1.36 -9.91
CA ILE A 110 -5.26 1.53 -11.32
C ILE A 110 -4.89 0.34 -12.21
N CYS A 111 -4.00 -0.55 -11.75
CA CYS A 111 -3.59 -1.73 -12.49
C CYS A 111 -4.74 -2.74 -12.57
N PRO A 112 -5.25 -3.07 -13.78
CA PRO A 112 -6.40 -3.96 -13.93
C PRO A 112 -6.19 -5.35 -13.31
N TYR A 113 -4.97 -5.88 -13.36
CA TYR A 113 -4.63 -7.17 -12.78
C TYR A 113 -4.66 -7.15 -11.25
N ALA A 114 -4.15 -6.08 -10.63
CA ALA A 114 -4.20 -5.89 -9.19
C ALA A 114 -5.66 -5.75 -8.73
N LEU A 115 -6.45 -4.91 -9.41
CA LEU A 115 -7.88 -4.74 -9.13
C LEU A 115 -8.67 -6.05 -9.24
N ARG A 116 -8.31 -6.95 -10.17
CA ARG A 116 -8.91 -8.29 -10.27
C ARG A 116 -8.59 -9.14 -9.05
N VAL A 117 -7.34 -9.16 -8.60
CA VAL A 117 -6.94 -9.89 -7.36
C VAL A 117 -7.67 -9.32 -6.16
N GLN A 118 -7.74 -8.00 -6.03
CA GLN A 118 -8.49 -7.34 -4.95
C GLN A 118 -9.97 -7.76 -4.98
N SER A 119 -10.60 -7.78 -6.16
CA SER A 119 -12.04 -8.10 -6.30
C SER A 119 -12.35 -9.53 -5.89
N LEU A 120 -11.43 -10.46 -6.14
CA LEU A 120 -11.55 -11.85 -5.73
C LEU A 120 -11.29 -12.05 -4.24
N ARG A 121 -10.18 -11.51 -3.70
CA ARG A 121 -9.76 -11.75 -2.31
C ARG A 121 -10.49 -10.89 -1.30
N HIS A 122 -10.86 -9.67 -1.69
CA HIS A 122 -11.36 -8.63 -0.81
C HIS A 122 -12.46 -7.81 -1.51
N PRO A 123 -13.65 -8.41 -1.73
CA PRO A 123 -14.73 -7.75 -2.45
C PRO A 123 -15.16 -6.42 -1.79
N ASP A 124 -15.07 -6.33 -0.47
CA ASP A 124 -15.53 -5.19 0.35
C ASP A 124 -14.61 -3.95 0.32
N ILE A 125 -13.47 -4.00 -0.39
CA ILE A 125 -12.58 -2.83 -0.53
C ILE A 125 -13.29 -1.72 -1.31
N ILE A 126 -13.21 -0.49 -0.79
CA ILE A 126 -13.70 0.71 -1.47
C ILE A 126 -12.57 1.24 -2.37
N ARG A 127 -12.76 1.17 -3.69
CA ARG A 127 -11.74 1.54 -4.69
C ARG A 127 -11.90 2.99 -5.11
N LEU A 128 -10.87 3.80 -4.86
CA LEU A 128 -10.83 5.24 -5.16
C LEU A 128 -10.26 5.54 -6.56
N GLY A 129 -9.64 4.56 -7.21
CA GLY A 129 -8.99 4.75 -8.51
C GLY A 129 -7.64 5.46 -8.40
N ASP A 130 -7.35 6.36 -9.34
CA ASP A 130 -6.06 7.05 -9.44
C ASP A 130 -5.83 7.98 -8.25
N VAL A 131 -4.65 7.88 -7.64
CA VAL A 131 -4.27 8.68 -6.46
C VAL A 131 -4.33 10.19 -6.73
N ARG A 132 -4.13 10.61 -7.99
CA ARG A 132 -4.14 12.02 -8.40
C ARG A 132 -5.54 12.62 -8.34
N ASP A 133 -6.57 11.79 -8.43
CA ASP A 133 -7.97 12.20 -8.39
C ASP A 133 -8.51 12.29 -6.95
N ILE A 134 -7.71 11.91 -5.94
CA ILE A 134 -8.05 12.04 -4.53
C ILE A 134 -7.89 13.50 -4.10
N THR A 135 -9.00 14.24 -4.16
CA THR A 135 -9.12 15.63 -3.74
C THR A 135 -9.31 15.77 -2.22
N PRO A 136 -9.15 16.98 -1.65
CA PRO A 136 -9.57 17.27 -0.28
C PRO A 136 -11.01 16.81 0.03
N ASP A 137 -11.98 17.06 -0.86
CA ASP A 137 -13.37 16.67 -0.64
C ASP A 137 -13.53 15.14 -0.55
N VAL A 138 -12.79 14.39 -1.37
CA VAL A 138 -12.73 12.94 -1.28
C VAL A 138 -12.16 12.53 0.09
N LEU A 139 -11.02 13.10 0.51
CA LEU A 139 -10.40 12.81 1.81
C LEU A 139 -11.33 13.18 2.98
N ASP A 140 -12.15 14.22 2.83
CA ASP A 140 -13.14 14.60 3.82
C ASP A 140 -14.27 13.60 3.96
N SER A 141 -14.71 12.99 2.85
CA SER A 141 -15.73 11.95 2.84
C SER A 141 -15.30 10.60 3.45
N LEU A 142 -13.98 10.34 3.56
CA LEU A 142 -13.46 9.05 4.07
C LEU A 142 -13.69 8.87 5.58
N GLY A 143 -13.97 9.95 6.29
CA GLY A 143 -14.04 9.98 7.75
C GLY A 143 -12.68 10.12 8.43
N ALA A 144 -12.58 9.62 9.66
CA ALA A 144 -11.36 9.69 10.47
C ALA A 144 -10.40 8.56 10.11
N VAL A 145 -9.57 8.76 9.07
CA VAL A 145 -8.55 7.79 8.65
C VAL A 145 -7.55 7.57 9.78
N ASP A 146 -7.43 6.34 10.26
CA ASP A 146 -6.52 5.94 11.33
C ASP A 146 -5.14 5.55 10.79
N VAL A 147 -5.10 4.91 9.61
CA VAL A 147 -3.88 4.38 9.02
C VAL A 147 -3.77 4.79 7.54
N LEU A 148 -2.62 5.39 7.18
CA LEU A 148 -2.24 5.67 5.80
C LEU A 148 -1.08 4.77 5.36
N LEU A 149 -1.31 3.93 4.36
CA LEU A 149 -0.28 3.06 3.77
C LEU A 149 0.09 3.54 2.37
N GLY A 150 1.33 3.30 1.93
CA GLY A 150 1.61 3.33 0.51
C GLY A 150 3.04 2.98 0.09
N GLY A 151 3.17 2.60 -1.18
CA GLY A 151 4.46 2.30 -1.80
C GLY A 151 4.45 2.70 -3.27
N SER A 152 4.94 3.91 -3.58
CA SER A 152 4.86 4.41 -4.96
C SER A 152 5.74 3.59 -5.92
N PRO A 153 5.39 3.51 -7.21
CA PRO A 153 6.14 2.72 -8.18
C PRO A 153 7.63 3.06 -8.21
N CYS A 154 8.48 2.06 -7.99
CA CYS A 154 9.94 2.26 -7.91
C CYS A 154 10.65 2.18 -9.26
N SER A 155 9.93 2.06 -10.38
CA SER A 155 10.50 1.90 -11.73
C SER A 155 11.42 3.04 -12.13
N ASP A 156 11.07 4.28 -11.76
CA ASP A 156 11.87 5.48 -12.02
C ASP A 156 12.77 5.90 -10.85
N LEU A 157 12.72 5.18 -9.73
CA LEU A 157 13.54 5.42 -8.54
C LEU A 157 14.69 4.43 -8.41
N SER A 158 14.50 3.20 -8.89
CA SER A 158 15.45 2.10 -8.76
C SER A 158 16.63 2.23 -9.72
N ARG A 159 17.86 2.13 -9.20
CA ARG A 159 19.10 2.07 -9.99
C ARG A 159 19.19 0.82 -10.88
N VAL A 160 18.37 -0.20 -10.63
CA VAL A 160 18.27 -1.38 -11.49
C VAL A 160 17.72 -0.99 -12.88
N ASN A 161 16.93 0.08 -12.97
CA ASN A 161 16.51 0.62 -14.25
C ASN A 161 17.55 1.66 -14.75
N PRO A 162 18.26 1.39 -15.86
CA PRO A 162 19.20 2.35 -16.43
C PRO A 162 18.52 3.56 -17.06
N ARG A 163 17.24 3.46 -17.44
CA ARG A 163 16.44 4.52 -18.08
C ARG A 163 15.55 5.30 -17.10
N ARG A 164 15.80 5.18 -15.80
CA ARG A 164 14.99 5.80 -14.76
C ARG A 164 14.92 7.32 -14.89
N ALA A 165 13.73 7.89 -14.75
CA ALA A 165 13.51 9.34 -14.82
C ALA A 165 13.78 10.08 -13.49
N GLY A 166 13.97 9.36 -12.38
CA GLY A 166 14.19 9.91 -11.05
C GLY A 166 12.90 10.38 -10.36
N LEU A 167 13.05 10.99 -9.18
CA LEU A 167 11.92 11.40 -8.34
C LEU A 167 10.98 12.42 -8.99
N PHE A 168 11.50 13.28 -9.85
CA PHE A 168 10.74 14.38 -10.47
C PHE A 168 10.27 14.06 -11.90
N GLY A 169 10.43 12.82 -12.35
CA GLY A 169 10.04 12.38 -13.69
C GLY A 169 9.35 11.02 -13.70
N GLY A 170 8.68 10.70 -14.81
CA GLY A 170 8.00 9.41 -14.98
C GLY A 170 7.01 9.11 -13.85
N ALA A 171 7.05 7.89 -13.33
CA ALA A 171 6.24 7.46 -12.19
C ALA A 171 6.78 7.93 -10.83
N GLY A 172 8.02 8.44 -10.76
CA GLY A 172 8.62 8.93 -9.53
C GLY A 172 7.84 10.08 -8.89
N VAL A 173 7.14 10.88 -9.71
CA VAL A 173 6.32 12.01 -9.24
C VAL A 173 5.15 11.57 -8.35
N LEU A 174 4.73 10.30 -8.44
CA LEU A 174 3.63 9.77 -7.64
C LEU A 174 3.97 9.71 -6.14
N TYR A 175 5.26 9.69 -5.78
CA TYR A 175 5.69 9.90 -4.40
C TYR A 175 5.11 11.19 -3.80
N PHE A 176 5.03 12.28 -4.58
CA PHE A 176 4.52 13.55 -4.06
C PHE A 176 3.02 13.51 -3.78
N GLU A 177 2.27 12.61 -4.41
CA GLU A 177 0.85 12.39 -4.09
C GLU A 177 0.68 11.76 -2.71
N PHE A 178 1.55 10.81 -2.33
CA PHE A 178 1.60 10.29 -0.96
C PHE A 178 1.87 11.41 0.05
N VAL A 179 2.90 12.23 -0.20
CA VAL A 179 3.26 13.34 0.69
C VAL A 179 2.14 14.39 0.77
N ARG A 180 1.46 14.68 -0.35
CA ARG A 180 0.32 15.60 -0.40
C ARG A 180 -0.81 15.11 0.50
N ILE A 181 -1.18 13.83 0.39
CA ILE A 181 -2.27 13.23 1.17
C ILE A 181 -1.87 13.11 2.65
N LEU A 182 -0.66 12.65 2.96
CA LEU A 182 -0.17 12.58 4.34
C LEU A 182 -0.22 13.94 5.04
N ARG A 183 0.29 15.01 4.38
CA ARG A 183 0.29 16.36 4.94
C ARG A 183 -1.12 16.90 5.14
N TYR A 184 -2.03 16.64 4.19
CA TYR A 184 -3.42 17.02 4.32
C TYR A 184 -4.07 16.35 5.54
N LEU A 185 -3.91 15.03 5.67
CA LEU A 185 -4.45 14.27 6.79
C LEU A 185 -3.85 14.74 8.13
N GLN A 186 -2.52 14.92 8.22
CA GLN A 186 -1.88 15.48 9.42
C GLN A 186 -2.44 16.86 9.79
N GLN A 187 -2.64 17.74 8.81
CA GLN A 187 -3.21 19.07 9.05
C GLN A 187 -4.67 19.00 9.52
N LYS A 188 -5.47 18.11 8.92
CA LYS A 188 -6.89 17.91 9.27
C LYS A 188 -7.07 17.52 10.74
N PHE A 189 -6.20 16.67 11.27
CA PHE A 189 -6.30 16.19 12.65
C PHE A 189 -5.36 16.88 13.64
N ALA A 190 -4.58 17.88 13.21
CA ALA A 190 -3.57 18.56 14.03
C ALA A 190 -4.10 19.16 15.35
N ASN A 191 -5.39 19.55 15.39
CA ASN A 191 -6.04 20.15 16.55
C ASN A 191 -7.10 19.22 17.17
N THR A 192 -6.94 17.91 17.00
CA THR A 192 -7.85 16.89 17.52
C THR A 192 -7.06 15.83 18.27
N ASP A 193 -7.73 15.02 19.09
CA ASP A 193 -7.11 13.86 19.75
C ASP A 193 -6.89 12.67 18.80
N HIS A 194 -7.25 12.82 17.52
CA HIS A 194 -7.09 11.77 16.51
C HIS A 194 -5.66 11.72 15.98
N SER A 195 -4.99 10.61 16.25
CA SER A 195 -3.64 10.34 15.72
C SER A 195 -3.70 9.48 14.47
N ILE A 196 -2.87 9.80 13.48
CA ILE A 196 -2.73 9.01 12.25
C ILE A 196 -1.43 8.22 12.31
N TYR A 197 -1.53 6.92 12.11
CA TYR A 197 -0.39 6.09 11.77
C TYR A 197 -0.18 6.08 10.26
N TRP A 198 1.07 6.12 9.82
CA TRP A 198 1.40 6.04 8.41
C TRP A 198 2.66 5.22 8.18
N LEU A 199 2.69 4.57 7.02
CA LEU A 199 3.81 3.77 6.56
C LEU A 199 3.99 3.96 5.05
N TYR A 200 5.21 4.32 4.66
CA TYR A 200 5.63 4.46 3.28
C TYR A 200 6.80 3.52 2.97
N GLU A 201 6.71 2.77 1.87
CA GLU A 201 7.74 1.81 1.44
C GLU A 201 8.37 2.23 0.11
N ASN A 202 9.69 1.99 -0.04
CA ASN A 202 10.32 2.00 -1.35
C ASN A 202 11.63 1.20 -1.43
N THR A 203 12.16 1.03 -2.64
CA THR A 203 13.42 0.32 -2.91
C THR A 203 14.62 0.92 -2.17
N CYS A 204 15.46 0.08 -1.56
CA CYS A 204 16.73 0.55 -1.00
C CYS A 204 17.81 0.81 -2.06
N HIS A 205 17.51 0.55 -3.33
CA HIS A 205 18.44 0.73 -4.47
C HIS A 205 18.15 2.02 -5.23
N MET A 206 17.69 3.07 -4.56
CA MET A 206 17.55 4.41 -5.15
C MET A 206 18.88 5.18 -5.12
N ASP A 207 18.99 6.25 -5.92
CA ASP A 207 20.15 7.13 -5.88
C ASP A 207 20.16 8.02 -4.61
N SER A 208 21.33 8.55 -4.27
CA SER A 208 21.51 9.32 -3.03
C SER A 208 20.83 10.69 -3.07
N CYS A 209 20.61 11.29 -4.24
CA CYS A 209 19.87 12.53 -4.36
C CYS A 209 18.38 12.30 -4.09
N THR A 210 17.79 11.28 -4.70
CA THR A 210 16.41 10.85 -4.43
C THR A 210 16.20 10.54 -2.95
N LEU A 211 17.09 9.74 -2.35
CA LEU A 211 16.99 9.41 -0.92
C LEU A 211 17.06 10.66 -0.03
N LYS A 212 17.94 11.63 -0.34
CA LYS A 212 18.04 12.88 0.41
C LYS A 212 16.76 13.72 0.34
N GLU A 213 16.11 13.77 -0.82
CA GLU A 213 14.83 14.48 -0.99
C GLU A 213 13.71 13.80 -0.19
N ILE A 214 13.58 12.47 -0.27
CA ILE A 214 12.59 11.73 0.53
C ILE A 214 12.85 11.93 2.03
N LYS A 215 14.12 11.88 2.47
CA LYS A 215 14.50 12.13 3.86
C LYS A 215 14.14 13.52 4.35
N ARG A 216 14.16 14.54 3.47
CA ARG A 216 13.75 15.90 3.82
C ARG A 216 12.26 15.97 4.14
N ASP A 217 11.44 15.21 3.44
CA ASP A 217 9.99 15.20 3.60
C ASP A 217 9.51 14.26 4.71
N LEU A 218 10.11 13.06 4.83
CA LEU A 218 9.62 11.95 5.68
C LEU A 218 10.58 11.55 6.80
N GLY A 219 11.77 12.13 6.90
CA GLY A 219 12.79 11.77 7.89
C GLY A 219 13.61 10.53 7.53
N GLU A 220 14.27 9.94 8.52
CA GLU A 220 15.16 8.80 8.33
C GLU A 220 14.40 7.48 8.15
N PRO A 221 14.68 6.69 7.09
CA PRO A 221 14.06 5.38 6.93
C PRO A 221 14.68 4.34 7.84
N VAL A 222 13.89 3.30 8.10
CA VAL A 222 14.37 2.03 8.59
C VAL A 222 14.57 1.07 7.42
N ILE A 223 15.66 0.31 7.43
CA ILE A 223 15.87 -0.76 6.45
C ILE A 223 15.34 -2.07 7.05
N ARG A 224 14.46 -2.75 6.30
CA ARG A 224 14.06 -4.13 6.58
C ARG A 224 14.36 -5.01 5.38
N CYS A 225 14.81 -6.23 5.66
CA CYS A 225 14.97 -7.25 4.64
C CYS A 225 13.97 -8.36 4.89
N ALA A 226 13.22 -8.77 3.86
CA ALA A 226 12.33 -9.92 3.97
C ALA A 226 13.07 -11.20 4.41
N SER A 227 14.39 -11.28 4.23
CA SER A 227 15.22 -12.41 4.68
C SER A 227 15.25 -12.64 6.19
N MET A 228 14.66 -11.74 6.98
CA MET A 228 14.45 -11.94 8.42
C MET A 228 13.29 -12.90 8.71
N TYR A 229 12.40 -13.12 7.73
CA TYR A 229 11.16 -13.89 7.88
C TYR A 229 10.98 -14.96 6.79
N LEU A 230 11.44 -14.69 5.57
CA LEU A 230 11.23 -15.51 4.39
C LEU A 230 12.56 -15.83 3.69
N PRO A 231 12.69 -16.91 2.92
CA PRO A 231 13.92 -17.25 2.21
C PRO A 231 14.18 -16.38 0.97
N VAL A 232 13.92 -15.06 1.04
CA VAL A 232 14.12 -14.11 -0.06
C VAL A 232 14.88 -12.86 0.39
N LYS A 233 15.91 -12.48 -0.38
CA LYS A 233 16.61 -11.20 -0.19
C LYS A 233 15.80 -10.07 -0.79
N ARG A 234 15.04 -9.34 0.02
CA ARG A 234 14.29 -8.14 -0.40
C ARG A 234 14.46 -7.03 0.62
N ARG A 235 15.53 -6.24 0.46
CA ARG A 235 15.79 -5.04 1.28
C ARG A 235 14.96 -3.88 0.76
N ARG A 236 14.29 -3.17 1.67
CA ARG A 236 13.47 -1.98 1.40
C ARG A 236 13.63 -0.94 2.50
N PHE A 237 13.40 0.31 2.13
CA PHE A 237 13.26 1.41 3.07
C PHE A 237 11.80 1.53 3.49
N PHE A 238 11.60 1.75 4.79
CA PHE A 238 10.31 2.05 5.38
C PHE A 238 10.41 3.35 6.15
N TRP A 239 9.48 4.27 5.89
CA TRP A 239 9.28 5.51 6.64
C TRP A 239 7.92 5.45 7.30
N GLY A 240 7.79 5.98 8.51
CA GLY A 240 6.50 5.98 9.19
C GLY A 240 6.64 6.30 10.65
N ASN A 241 5.49 6.29 11.33
CA ASN A 241 5.37 6.47 12.77
C ASN A 241 4.67 5.28 13.45
N VAL A 242 4.60 4.14 12.77
CA VAL A 242 4.06 2.90 13.35
C VAL A 242 4.90 2.53 14.58
N PRO A 243 4.28 2.17 15.72
CA PRO A 243 5.01 1.76 16.92
C PRO A 243 6.02 0.65 16.62
N HIS A 244 7.17 0.70 17.26
CA HIS A 244 8.27 -0.28 17.10
C HIS A 244 8.89 -0.35 15.70
N LEU A 245 8.55 0.56 14.77
CA LEU A 245 9.13 0.55 13.42
C LEU A 245 10.66 0.63 13.43
N HIS A 246 11.25 1.38 14.38
CA HIS A 246 12.70 1.58 14.52
C HIS A 246 13.40 0.54 15.40
N GLU A 247 12.67 -0.34 16.07
CA GLU A 247 13.26 -1.31 16.98
C GLU A 247 14.03 -2.39 16.21
N SER A 248 15.10 -2.94 16.79
CA SER A 248 15.77 -4.09 16.20
C SER A 248 14.83 -5.28 16.22
N SER A 249 14.45 -5.79 15.04
CA SER A 249 13.73 -7.06 14.94
C SER A 249 14.57 -8.14 15.61
N GLY A 250 14.00 -8.84 16.61
CA GLY A 250 14.66 -9.99 17.23
C GLY A 250 15.13 -10.99 16.17
N SER A 251 16.27 -11.63 16.41
CA SER A 251 16.82 -12.65 15.50
C SER A 251 15.87 -13.86 15.45
N GLN A 252 14.93 -13.85 14.51
CA GLN A 252 14.16 -15.05 14.18
C GLN A 252 15.02 -15.99 13.33
N ALA A 253 14.82 -17.29 13.52
CA ALA A 253 15.46 -18.30 12.68
C ALA A 253 15.05 -18.05 11.22
N ALA A 254 16.04 -17.69 10.40
CA ALA A 254 15.78 -17.28 9.03
C ALA A 254 15.51 -18.51 8.17
N MET A 255 14.22 -18.72 7.85
CA MET A 255 13.67 -19.78 7.00
C MET A 255 14.53 -20.00 5.73
N ILE A 256 14.64 -21.27 5.33
CA ILE A 256 15.31 -21.68 4.09
C ILE A 256 14.28 -22.01 3.00
N LEU A 257 14.71 -21.98 1.73
CA LEU A 257 13.81 -22.18 0.60
C LEU A 257 13.06 -23.51 0.65
N GLU A 258 13.73 -24.59 1.06
CA GLU A 258 13.15 -25.94 1.19
C GLU A 258 11.92 -25.97 2.11
N GLU A 259 11.93 -25.19 3.20
CA GLU A 259 10.82 -25.10 4.16
C GLU A 259 9.62 -24.30 3.61
N CYS A 260 9.80 -23.62 2.48
CA CYS A 260 8.86 -22.67 1.91
C CYS A 260 8.31 -23.14 0.55
N ILE A 261 8.72 -24.29 0.01
CA ILE A 261 8.24 -24.85 -1.27
C ILE A 261 7.52 -26.17 -1.04
N ASP A 262 6.91 -26.73 -2.09
CA ASP A 262 6.23 -28.02 -1.98
C ASP A 262 7.23 -29.16 -1.75
N SER A 263 6.80 -30.19 -1.01
CA SER A 263 7.65 -31.34 -0.67
C SER A 263 8.07 -32.20 -1.87
N ASN A 264 7.40 -32.06 -3.01
CA ASN A 264 7.77 -32.72 -4.28
C ASN A 264 8.74 -31.88 -5.13
N ILE A 265 9.17 -30.71 -4.63
CA ILE A 265 10.12 -29.81 -5.29
C ILE A 265 11.37 -29.74 -4.41
N THR A 266 12.55 -29.87 -5.02
CA THR A 266 13.83 -29.72 -4.31
C THR A 266 14.40 -28.31 -4.51
N ALA A 267 14.81 -27.64 -3.43
CA ALA A 267 15.47 -26.34 -3.52
C ALA A 267 16.94 -26.51 -3.95
N LEU A 268 17.32 -25.85 -5.05
CA LEU A 268 18.72 -25.80 -5.51
C LEU A 268 19.51 -24.64 -4.88
N ILE A 269 18.81 -23.76 -4.16
CA ILE A 269 19.40 -22.61 -3.45
C ILE A 269 18.79 -22.51 -2.06
N THR A 270 19.55 -21.98 -1.10
CA THR A 270 19.02 -21.76 0.26
C THR A 270 18.08 -20.55 0.33
N ARG A 271 18.35 -19.51 -0.47
CA ARG A 271 17.58 -18.26 -0.48
C ARG A 271 17.53 -17.63 -1.87
N ALA A 272 16.34 -17.20 -2.27
CA ALA A 272 16.11 -16.45 -3.49
C ALA A 272 16.74 -15.04 -3.44
N ARG A 273 17.21 -14.56 -4.59
CA ARG A 273 17.51 -13.13 -4.79
C ARG A 273 16.22 -12.34 -4.86
N THR A 274 16.30 -11.01 -4.86
CA THR A 274 15.11 -10.14 -4.98
C THR A 274 14.26 -10.57 -6.18
N LEU A 275 13.02 -10.99 -5.91
CA LEU A 275 12.03 -11.28 -6.94
C LEU A 275 11.65 -9.97 -7.63
N THR A 276 11.78 -9.95 -8.96
CA THR A 276 11.42 -8.80 -9.80
C THR A 276 10.42 -9.24 -10.86
N SER A 277 9.81 -8.29 -11.58
CA SER A 277 8.95 -8.61 -12.72
C SER A 277 9.68 -9.33 -13.86
N ASN A 278 11.02 -9.26 -13.89
CA ASN A 278 11.83 -10.05 -14.80
C ASN A 278 12.21 -11.40 -14.16
N ARG A 279 11.66 -12.51 -14.70
CA ARG A 279 11.92 -13.88 -14.22
C ARG A 279 13.39 -14.29 -14.34
N SER A 280 14.11 -13.76 -15.32
CA SER A 280 15.54 -14.06 -15.53
C SER A 280 16.46 -13.46 -14.46
N ALA A 281 15.95 -12.59 -13.58
CA ALA A 281 16.76 -11.91 -12.56
C ALA A 281 17.41 -12.87 -11.53
N GLN A 282 16.93 -14.10 -11.40
CA GLN A 282 17.58 -15.10 -10.54
C GLN A 282 18.91 -15.60 -11.13
N GLY A 283 19.05 -15.63 -12.47
CA GLY A 283 20.27 -16.02 -13.18
C GLY A 283 20.57 -17.52 -13.23
N GLN A 284 19.95 -18.33 -12.36
CA GLN A 284 20.01 -19.79 -12.36
C GLN A 284 18.65 -20.36 -11.97
N PHE A 285 18.42 -21.63 -12.27
CA PHE A 285 17.22 -22.35 -11.83
C PHE A 285 17.27 -22.55 -10.30
N PRO A 286 16.29 -22.02 -9.55
CA PRO A 286 16.31 -22.07 -8.09
C PRO A 286 15.79 -23.38 -7.49
N VAL A 287 15.06 -24.19 -8.27
CA VAL A 287 14.39 -25.41 -7.82
C VAL A 287 14.55 -26.53 -8.85
N ALA A 288 14.27 -27.76 -8.45
CA ALA A 288 14.18 -28.92 -9.34
C ALA A 288 12.89 -29.70 -9.09
N TYR A 289 12.27 -30.18 -10.17
CA TYR A 289 11.16 -31.11 -10.15
C TYR A 289 11.60 -32.40 -10.84
N GLU A 290 11.50 -33.55 -10.15
CA GLU A 290 12.00 -34.83 -10.66
C GLU A 290 13.45 -34.73 -11.19
N ASP A 291 14.33 -34.09 -10.41
CA ASP A 291 15.74 -33.80 -10.75
C ASP A 291 15.97 -32.87 -11.96
N SER A 292 14.92 -32.34 -12.58
CA SER A 292 15.01 -31.36 -13.66
C SER A 292 15.03 -29.93 -13.10
N PRO A 293 16.09 -29.12 -13.33
CA PRO A 293 16.14 -27.74 -12.87
C PRO A 293 15.11 -26.83 -13.55
N GLU A 294 14.32 -26.11 -12.76
CA GLU A 294 13.21 -25.27 -13.21
C GLU A 294 13.21 -23.87 -12.59
N PRO A 295 12.59 -22.86 -13.25
CA PRO A 295 12.35 -21.56 -12.64
C PRO A 295 11.27 -21.69 -11.56
N PHE A 296 11.17 -20.69 -10.68
CA PHE A 296 10.04 -20.62 -9.74
C PHE A 296 8.70 -20.61 -10.48
N SER A 297 7.79 -21.46 -10.01
CA SER A 297 6.37 -21.42 -10.37
C SER A 297 5.68 -20.18 -9.79
N ALA A 298 4.49 -19.83 -10.28
CA ALA A 298 3.74 -18.70 -9.73
C ALA A 298 3.46 -18.89 -8.22
N THR A 299 3.18 -20.12 -7.84
CA THR A 299 2.98 -20.56 -6.47
C THR A 299 4.20 -20.35 -5.58
N ASP A 300 5.40 -20.66 -6.08
CA ASP A 300 6.65 -20.40 -5.34
C ASP A 300 6.84 -18.90 -5.10
N TYR A 301 6.50 -18.05 -6.10
CA TYR A 301 6.54 -16.60 -5.95
C TYR A 301 5.58 -16.09 -4.87
N GLU A 302 4.41 -16.70 -4.71
CA GLU A 302 3.44 -16.33 -3.67
C GLU A 302 3.96 -16.72 -2.28
N ARG A 303 4.42 -17.97 -2.11
CA ARG A 303 5.01 -18.46 -0.86
C ARG A 303 6.21 -17.61 -0.42
N LEU A 304 7.11 -17.29 -1.36
CA LEU A 304 8.28 -16.44 -1.08
C LEU A 304 7.93 -14.99 -0.75
N GLN A 305 6.70 -14.56 -0.98
CA GLN A 305 6.21 -13.24 -0.58
C GLN A 305 5.39 -13.28 0.72
N GLY A 306 5.17 -14.46 1.31
CA GLY A 306 4.37 -14.63 2.52
C GLY A 306 2.88 -14.43 2.27
N GLU A 307 2.44 -14.54 1.02
CA GLU A 307 1.01 -14.45 0.68
C GLU A 307 0.32 -15.74 1.10
N PRO A 308 -0.74 -15.68 1.94
CA PRO A 308 -1.53 -16.85 2.26
C PRO A 308 -2.23 -17.34 1.00
N TRP A 309 -2.28 -18.66 0.89
CA TRP A 309 -2.86 -19.39 -0.21
C TRP A 309 -4.32 -18.98 -0.49
N LEU A 310 -4.69 -19.03 -1.77
CA LEU A 310 -6.08 -19.00 -2.21
C LEU A 310 -6.81 -20.20 -1.56
N GLU A 311 -7.54 -19.92 -0.49
CA GLU A 311 -8.70 -20.65 0.05
C GLU A 311 -8.57 -22.09 0.59
N GLU A 312 -7.46 -22.83 0.46
CA GLU A 312 -7.37 -24.17 1.06
C GLU A 312 -6.01 -24.45 1.74
N LEU A 313 -6.00 -24.58 3.08
CA LEU A 313 -5.26 -25.61 3.86
C LEU A 313 -5.44 -25.37 5.39
N PRO A 314 -5.93 -26.36 6.16
CA PRO A 314 -6.24 -26.22 7.58
C PRO A 314 -4.99 -26.42 8.47
N LEU A 315 -3.97 -25.58 8.37
CA LEU A 315 -2.77 -25.72 9.24
C LEU A 315 -2.03 -24.42 9.62
N PHE A 316 -2.62 -23.23 9.48
CA PHE A 316 -1.97 -21.96 9.87
C PHE A 316 -2.32 -21.47 11.28
N ASN A 317 -2.38 -22.39 12.26
CA ASN A 317 -2.74 -22.08 13.65
C ASN A 317 -1.54 -21.86 14.60
N THR A 318 -0.38 -21.42 14.10
CA THR A 318 0.86 -21.38 14.92
C THR A 318 1.70 -20.11 14.88
N PHE A 319 1.23 -19.00 14.30
CA PHE A 319 1.88 -17.70 14.47
C PHE A 319 1.13 -16.82 15.48
N HIS A 320 1.33 -17.09 16.77
CA HIS A 320 1.00 -16.13 17.82
C HIS A 320 1.97 -14.94 17.76
N VAL A 321 1.64 -13.92 16.97
CA VAL A 321 2.25 -12.60 17.12
C VAL A 321 1.62 -11.95 18.35
N ASN A 322 2.45 -11.64 19.34
CA ASN A 322 1.99 -10.96 20.55
C ASN A 322 1.67 -9.49 20.22
N VAL A 323 0.39 -9.19 19.95
CA VAL A 323 -0.15 -7.87 19.58
C VAL A 323 -0.21 -6.89 20.77
N GLN A 324 0.41 -7.21 21.92
CA GLN A 324 0.25 -6.43 23.16
C GLN A 324 0.86 -5.01 23.14
N SER A 325 1.62 -4.64 22.11
CA SER A 325 2.40 -3.40 22.13
C SER A 325 1.83 -2.25 21.28
N TRP A 326 0.68 -2.45 20.62
CA TRP A 326 -0.03 -1.35 19.94
C TRP A 326 -0.99 -0.69 20.95
N LYS A 327 -0.44 0.18 21.80
CA LYS A 327 -1.17 1.04 22.74
C LYS A 327 -0.81 2.49 22.50
#